data_AF-A0A9W9X4Y1-F1
#
_entry.id   AF-A0A9W9X4Y1-F1
#
_cell.length_a   1.000
_cell.length_b   1.000
_cell.length_c   1.000
_cell.angle_alpha   90.00
_cell.angle_beta   90.00
_cell.angle_gamma   90.00
#
_symmetry.space_group_name_H-M   'P 1'
#
loop_
_entity.id
_entity.type
_entity.pdbx_description
1 polymer ?
#
loop_
_entity_poly.entity_id
_entity_poly.type
_entity_poly.pdbx_seq_one_letter_code
_entity_poly.pdbx_strand_id
1 'polypeptide(L)'
;MRRFYSGSQYGISTDALSFTEVTNDGFEEEDRVPRPITLFSVEAQICPKAPSLYLRIQHVVSLKDMRLLRDEYYDEVEKDYFAVLPICKHEQKSLWMQSIPRDVLIHEYSNCNDCNTDWEIELFDNRPSGHVTMVMTRYIDLGPGLSLDDPRWRVHAWAEWEESVCKLDSKYMTPSPRHTFEALTDTSLEDLTSRNLSYLENERYQTVMVPGPRIWPRSWVLWSGAAVRS
;
A
#
# COMPACT_ATOMS: atom_id res chain seq x y z
N MET A 1 -10.56 -0.72 17.67
CA MET A 1 -11.49 0.36 18.09
C MET A 1 -12.11 0.20 19.47
N ARG A 2 -12.45 -1.02 19.96
CA ARG A 2 -12.93 -1.20 21.34
C ARG A 2 -12.09 -0.47 22.40
N ARG A 3 -10.79 -0.30 22.16
CA ARG A 3 -9.88 0.53 22.96
C ARG A 3 -10.35 1.94 23.20
N PHE A 4 -10.81 2.59 22.14
CA PHE A 4 -11.29 3.97 22.17
C PHE A 4 -12.56 4.11 23.02
N TYR A 5 -13.43 3.10 23.03
CA TYR A 5 -14.71 3.12 23.73
C TYR A 5 -14.69 2.50 25.14
N SER A 6 -13.84 1.50 25.36
CA SER A 6 -13.85 0.67 26.57
C SER A 6 -12.59 0.83 27.42
N GLY A 7 -11.57 1.55 26.94
CA GLY A 7 -10.31 1.79 27.65
C GLY A 7 -9.13 1.00 27.08
N SER A 8 -7.92 1.38 27.49
CA SER A 8 -6.65 0.89 26.92
C SER A 8 -6.45 -0.63 27.02
N GLN A 9 -7.09 -1.29 28.00
CA GLN A 9 -7.00 -2.75 28.15
C GLN A 9 -7.82 -3.54 27.12
N TYR A 10 -8.68 -2.89 26.32
CA TYR A 10 -9.52 -3.55 25.34
C TYR A 10 -9.05 -3.20 23.92
N GLY A 11 -8.77 -4.18 23.05
CA GLY A 11 -8.49 -3.91 21.63
C GLY A 11 -7.08 -3.35 21.30
N ILE A 12 -6.85 -3.13 20.00
CA ILE A 12 -5.53 -2.81 19.41
C ILE A 12 -5.38 -1.28 19.23
N SER A 13 -4.18 -0.72 19.47
CA SER A 13 -3.87 0.69 19.18
C SER A 13 -3.68 0.93 17.68
N THR A 14 -3.82 2.18 17.25
CA THR A 14 -3.45 2.63 15.89
C THR A 14 -1.98 2.37 15.58
N ASP A 15 -1.08 2.55 16.56
CA ASP A 15 0.35 2.27 16.39
C ASP A 15 0.61 0.80 16.06
N ALA A 16 -0.12 -0.11 16.72
CA ALA A 16 -0.01 -1.55 16.47
C ALA A 16 -0.64 -1.98 15.13
N LEU A 17 -1.47 -1.13 14.52
CA LEU A 17 -1.99 -1.33 13.16
C LEU A 17 -1.08 -0.71 12.08
N SER A 18 -0.13 0.14 12.48
CA SER A 18 0.72 0.87 11.55
C SER A 18 2.05 0.15 11.34
N PHE A 19 2.29 -0.32 10.12
CA PHE A 19 3.49 -1.06 9.76
C PHE A 19 3.87 -0.83 8.30
N THR A 20 5.13 -1.13 7.98
CA THR A 20 5.66 -1.20 6.62
C THR A 20 6.29 -2.57 6.41
N GLU A 21 5.97 -3.21 5.29
CA GLU A 21 6.56 -4.47 4.84
C GLU A 21 7.15 -4.26 3.44
N VAL A 22 8.39 -4.69 3.25
CA VAL A 22 9.00 -4.82 1.92
C VAL A 22 9.06 -6.30 1.60
N THR A 23 8.58 -6.70 0.43
CA THR A 23 8.78 -8.05 -0.10
C THR A 23 9.62 -7.99 -1.37
N ASN A 24 10.55 -8.94 -1.46
CA ASN A 24 11.41 -9.10 -2.61
C ASN A 24 11.44 -10.60 -2.95
N ASP A 25 10.84 -10.92 -4.08
CA ASP A 25 10.80 -12.27 -4.61
C ASP A 25 12.15 -12.71 -5.21
N GLY A 26 13.11 -11.80 -5.34
CA GLY A 26 14.39 -12.05 -5.98
C GLY A 26 14.30 -12.29 -7.49
N PHE A 27 15.44 -12.53 -8.13
CA PHE A 27 15.48 -12.99 -9.52
C PHE A 27 15.44 -14.52 -9.51
N GLU A 28 14.34 -15.12 -9.98
CA GLU A 28 14.37 -16.53 -10.34
C GLU A 28 14.99 -16.62 -11.74
N GLU A 29 16.26 -17.02 -11.80
CA GLU A 29 17.01 -17.18 -13.06
C GLU A 29 16.31 -18.12 -14.06
N GLU A 30 15.47 -19.05 -13.57
CA GLU A 30 14.73 -20.00 -14.40
C GLU A 30 13.63 -19.33 -15.25
N ASP A 31 12.99 -18.27 -14.75
CA ASP A 31 11.82 -17.67 -15.41
C ASP A 31 12.14 -16.44 -16.28
N ARG A 32 13.35 -15.88 -16.17
CA ARG A 32 13.81 -14.66 -16.88
C ARG A 32 12.86 -13.45 -16.76
N VAL A 33 11.93 -13.46 -15.79
CA VAL A 33 11.04 -12.35 -15.46
C VAL A 33 11.69 -11.52 -14.37
N PRO A 34 11.97 -10.22 -14.60
CA PRO A 34 12.41 -9.36 -13.51
C PRO A 34 11.26 -9.24 -12.51
N ARG A 35 11.48 -9.67 -11.27
CA ARG A 35 10.48 -9.54 -10.21
C ARG A 35 10.62 -8.19 -9.52
N PRO A 36 9.50 -7.50 -9.24
CA PRO A 36 9.57 -6.21 -8.57
C PRO A 36 9.86 -6.40 -7.09
N ILE A 37 10.42 -5.35 -6.50
CA ILE A 37 10.36 -5.15 -5.06
C ILE A 37 9.02 -4.47 -4.79
N THR A 38 8.24 -5.02 -3.86
CA THR A 38 6.99 -4.38 -3.42
C THR A 38 7.13 -3.89 -1.99
N LEU A 39 6.53 -2.73 -1.71
CA LEU A 39 6.43 -2.19 -0.36
C LEU A 39 4.96 -1.93 -0.05
N PHE A 40 4.50 -2.47 1.06
CA PHE A 40 3.17 -2.24 1.60
C PHE A 40 3.30 -1.50 2.93
N SER A 41 2.61 -0.36 3.08
CA SER A 41 2.58 0.36 4.35
C SER A 41 1.16 0.73 4.73
N VAL A 42 0.90 0.73 6.02
CA VAL A 42 -0.38 1.09 6.63
C VAL A 42 -0.13 2.09 7.73
N GLU A 43 -0.92 3.14 7.75
CA GLU A 43 -1.06 4.05 8.88
C GLU A 43 -2.52 4.13 9.28
N ALA A 44 -2.78 4.19 10.58
CA ALA A 44 -4.13 4.16 11.14
C ALA A 44 -4.40 5.42 11.99
N GLN A 45 -5.57 6.01 11.82
CA GLN A 45 -6.02 7.17 12.58
C GLN A 45 -7.46 6.98 13.06
N ILE A 46 -7.83 7.61 14.18
CA ILE A 46 -9.20 7.63 14.69
C ILE A 46 -9.71 9.06 14.66
N CYS A 47 -10.83 9.30 13.96
CA CYS A 47 -11.50 10.60 14.02
C CYS A 47 -12.32 10.70 15.33
N PRO A 48 -12.05 11.67 16.22
CA PRO A 48 -12.78 11.77 17.48
C PRO A 48 -14.19 12.36 17.32
N LYS A 49 -14.42 13.19 16.30
CA LYS A 49 -15.71 13.88 16.07
C LYS A 49 -16.79 12.93 15.55
N ALA A 50 -16.40 12.07 14.61
CA ALA A 50 -17.21 10.97 14.11
C ALA A 50 -16.37 9.70 14.30
N PRO A 51 -16.50 9.04 15.46
CA PRO A 51 -15.68 7.88 15.82
C PRO A 51 -15.65 6.81 14.72
N SER A 52 -14.53 6.76 14.01
CA SER A 52 -14.28 5.89 12.88
C SER A 52 -12.78 5.62 12.78
N LEU A 53 -12.42 4.39 12.40
CA LEU A 53 -11.05 4.01 12.11
C LEU A 53 -10.77 4.28 10.64
N TYR A 54 -9.84 5.19 10.37
CA TYR A 54 -9.37 5.50 9.03
C TYR A 54 -8.01 4.85 8.80
N LEU A 55 -7.83 4.25 7.62
CA LEU A 55 -6.54 3.73 7.19
C LEU A 55 -6.04 4.52 5.99
N ARG A 56 -4.74 4.84 5.98
CA ARG A 56 -3.98 5.21 4.80
C ARG A 56 -3.06 4.04 4.46
N ILE A 57 -3.23 3.48 3.27
CA ILE A 57 -2.48 2.32 2.82
C ILE A 57 -1.72 2.72 1.56
N GLN A 58 -0.41 2.54 1.55
CA GLN A 58 0.42 2.79 0.38
C GLN A 58 1.08 1.50 -0.10
N HIS A 59 0.89 1.19 -1.38
CA HIS A 59 1.53 0.09 -2.09
C HIS A 59 2.47 0.66 -3.14
N VAL A 60 3.75 0.32 -3.03
CA VAL A 60 4.79 0.69 -3.99
C VAL A 60 5.22 -0.56 -4.73
N VAL A 61 5.32 -0.47 -6.05
CA VAL A 61 5.89 -1.51 -6.91
C VAL A 61 7.08 -0.89 -7.62
N SER A 62 8.27 -1.43 -7.40
CA SER A 62 9.51 -0.93 -8.00
C SER A 62 10.19 -2.05 -8.79
N LEU A 63 10.41 -1.81 -10.07
CA LEU A 63 11.02 -2.76 -10.99
C LEU A 63 12.28 -2.16 -11.60
N LYS A 64 13.37 -2.92 -11.63
CA LYS A 64 14.61 -2.46 -12.25
C LYS A 64 14.38 -2.18 -13.74
N ASP A 65 14.76 -1.00 -14.20
CA ASP A 65 14.64 -0.60 -15.60
C ASP A 65 15.74 -1.28 -16.44
N MET A 66 15.42 -2.45 -16.98
CA MET A 66 16.32 -3.22 -17.85
C MET A 66 16.74 -2.43 -19.10
N ARG A 67 15.97 -1.41 -19.52
CA ARG A 67 16.34 -0.54 -20.65
C ARG A 67 17.62 0.27 -20.36
N LEU A 68 18.04 0.40 -19.11
CA LEU A 68 19.29 1.08 -18.70
C LEU A 68 20.51 0.15 -18.64
N LEU A 69 20.31 -1.17 -18.59
CA LEU A 69 21.38 -2.18 -18.51
C LEU A 69 21.81 -2.69 -19.89
N ARG A 70 21.43 -1.98 -20.96
CA ARG A 70 21.65 -2.37 -22.36
C ARG A 70 23.11 -2.11 -22.76
N ASP A 71 24.04 -2.81 -22.12
CA ASP A 71 25.35 -3.16 -22.66
C ASP A 71 25.21 -4.50 -23.41
N GLU A 72 26.00 -4.72 -24.45
CA GLU A 72 25.79 -5.59 -25.64
C GLU A 72 25.49 -7.11 -25.44
N TYR A 73 25.09 -7.59 -24.26
CA TYR A 73 25.02 -9.03 -23.93
C TYR A 73 23.70 -9.56 -23.37
N TYR A 74 22.65 -8.74 -23.18
CA TYR A 74 21.37 -9.19 -22.62
C TYR A 74 20.20 -9.01 -23.62
N ASP A 75 20.09 -9.95 -24.56
CA ASP A 75 18.94 -10.10 -25.47
C ASP A 75 17.77 -10.90 -24.86
N GLU A 76 17.80 -11.24 -23.56
CA GLU A 76 16.95 -12.29 -22.98
C GLU A 76 16.00 -11.85 -21.84
N VAL A 77 15.42 -10.63 -21.89
CA VAL A 77 14.19 -10.40 -21.11
C VAL A 77 13.02 -10.94 -21.95
N GLU A 78 12.65 -12.19 -21.72
CA GLU A 78 11.61 -12.86 -22.52
C GLU A 78 10.19 -12.36 -22.22
N LYS A 79 9.95 -11.75 -21.05
CA LYS A 79 8.60 -11.40 -20.59
C LYS A 79 8.55 -10.08 -19.82
N ASP A 80 7.58 -9.25 -20.19
CA ASP A 80 7.19 -8.06 -19.44
C ASP A 80 6.51 -8.44 -18.12
N TYR A 81 6.60 -7.56 -17.12
CA TYR A 81 5.98 -7.74 -15.82
C TYR A 81 4.63 -7.03 -15.80
N PHE A 82 3.56 -7.80 -15.60
CA PHE A 82 2.20 -7.30 -15.50
C PHE A 82 1.86 -6.97 -14.05
N ALA A 83 1.87 -5.69 -13.70
CA ALA A 83 1.49 -5.24 -12.36
C ALA A 83 -0.04 -5.20 -12.23
N VAL A 84 -0.55 -5.74 -11.11
CA VAL A 84 -1.95 -5.60 -10.70
C VAL A 84 -1.98 -4.94 -9.33
N LEU A 85 -2.59 -3.75 -9.26
CA LEU A 85 -2.79 -3.01 -8.04
C LEU A 85 -4.26 -3.07 -7.62
N PRO A 86 -4.60 -3.85 -6.58
CA PRO A 86 -5.95 -3.87 -6.04
C PRO A 86 -6.21 -2.57 -5.28
N ILE A 87 -6.99 -1.66 -5.86
CA ILE A 87 -7.40 -0.41 -5.23
C ILE A 87 -8.44 -0.73 -4.16
N CYS A 88 -9.51 -1.42 -4.55
CA CYS A 88 -10.53 -1.98 -3.68
C CYS A 88 -11.09 -3.26 -4.30
N LYS A 89 -12.20 -3.80 -3.78
CA LYS A 89 -12.86 -4.97 -4.39
C LYS A 89 -13.52 -4.69 -5.74
N HIS A 90 -13.79 -3.42 -6.05
CA HIS A 90 -14.53 -2.99 -7.24
C HIS A 90 -13.61 -2.44 -8.33
N GLU A 91 -12.45 -1.95 -7.94
CA GLU A 91 -11.51 -1.24 -8.82
C GLU A 91 -10.11 -1.81 -8.63
N GLN A 92 -9.42 -2.02 -9.74
CA GLN A 92 -8.01 -2.38 -9.79
C GLN A 92 -7.36 -1.64 -10.95
N LYS A 93 -6.07 -1.32 -10.82
CA LYS A 93 -5.26 -0.82 -11.93
C LYS A 93 -4.34 -1.94 -12.38
N SER A 94 -4.26 -2.18 -13.68
CA SER A 94 -3.29 -3.09 -14.25
C SER A 94 -2.53 -2.43 -15.41
N LEU A 95 -1.24 -2.73 -15.50
CA LEU A 95 -0.37 -2.23 -16.55
C LEU A 95 0.90 -3.06 -16.65
N TRP A 96 1.54 -2.98 -17.81
CA TRP A 96 2.88 -3.48 -18.02
C TRP A 96 3.88 -2.45 -17.50
N MET A 97 4.71 -2.83 -16.52
CA MET A 97 5.66 -1.89 -15.90
C MET A 97 6.66 -1.34 -16.93
N GLN A 98 7.06 -2.17 -17.90
CA GLN A 98 7.98 -1.81 -18.97
C GLN A 98 7.38 -0.82 -19.98
N SER A 99 6.04 -0.76 -20.10
CA SER A 99 5.37 0.17 -21.00
C SER A 99 5.21 1.57 -20.43
N ILE A 100 5.58 1.79 -19.15
CA ILE A 100 5.54 3.11 -18.54
C ILE A 100 6.54 4.02 -19.29
N PRO A 101 6.05 5.10 -19.94
CA PRO A 101 6.92 6.03 -20.65
C PRO A 101 7.86 6.71 -19.66
N ARG A 102 9.09 7.01 -20.11
CA ARG A 102 10.08 7.66 -19.26
C ARG A 102 9.72 9.12 -18.96
N ASP A 103 9.16 9.81 -19.92
CA ASP A 103 8.89 11.25 -19.82
C ASP A 103 7.50 11.60 -19.26
N VAL A 104 6.71 10.61 -18.83
CA VAL A 104 5.31 10.83 -18.42
C VAL A 104 5.11 10.54 -16.94
N LEU A 105 4.88 11.60 -16.18
CA LEU A 105 4.29 11.51 -14.85
C LEU A 105 2.78 11.31 -15.00
N ILE A 106 2.29 10.17 -14.53
CA ILE A 106 0.85 9.93 -14.41
C ILE A 106 0.48 10.12 -12.95
N HIS A 107 -0.47 11.00 -12.70
CA HIS A 107 -1.09 11.20 -11.40
C HIS A 107 -2.61 11.10 -11.59
N GLU A 108 -3.19 10.02 -11.09
CA GLU A 108 -4.62 9.74 -11.15
C GLU A 108 -5.16 9.66 -9.72
N TYR A 109 -6.33 10.23 -9.47
CA TYR A 109 -7.03 10.06 -8.19
C TYR A 109 -8.53 9.95 -8.43
N SER A 110 -9.21 9.20 -7.56
CA SER A 110 -10.66 9.04 -7.60
C SER A 110 -11.21 8.54 -6.27
N ASN A 111 -12.53 8.41 -6.19
CA ASN A 111 -13.25 7.75 -5.12
C ASN A 111 -14.11 6.62 -5.70
N CYS A 112 -14.10 5.47 -5.04
CA CYS A 112 -14.96 4.35 -5.42
C CYS A 112 -16.40 4.57 -4.93
N ASN A 113 -17.34 4.68 -5.86
CA ASN A 113 -18.76 4.91 -5.59
C ASN A 113 -19.49 3.74 -4.89
N ASP A 114 -18.83 2.60 -4.72
CA ASP A 114 -19.42 1.42 -4.08
C ASP A 114 -18.90 1.17 -2.66
N CYS A 115 -17.63 1.46 -2.39
CA CYS A 115 -17.03 1.23 -1.06
C CYS A 115 -16.42 2.46 -0.41
N ASN A 116 -16.58 3.63 -1.03
CA ASN A 116 -16.07 4.91 -0.56
C ASN A 116 -14.55 4.98 -0.39
N THR A 117 -13.79 4.11 -1.05
CA THR A 117 -12.32 4.16 -1.00
C THR A 117 -11.82 5.32 -1.86
N ASP A 118 -11.17 6.30 -1.25
CA ASP A 118 -10.38 7.28 -1.99
C ASP A 118 -9.05 6.64 -2.39
N TRP A 119 -8.57 6.94 -3.58
CA TRP A 119 -7.29 6.43 -4.05
C TRP A 119 -6.56 7.43 -4.94
N GLU A 120 -5.24 7.26 -4.99
CA GLU A 120 -4.32 8.00 -5.82
C GLU A 120 -3.23 7.07 -6.36
N ILE A 121 -2.88 7.20 -7.63
CA ILE A 121 -1.80 6.46 -8.28
C ILE A 121 -0.85 7.47 -8.91
N GLU A 122 0.43 7.33 -8.56
CA GLU A 122 1.54 8.11 -9.09
C GLU A 122 2.55 7.18 -9.79
N LEU A 123 2.91 7.53 -11.02
CA LEU A 123 4.01 6.90 -11.76
C LEU A 123 5.21 7.83 -11.78
N PHE A 124 6.37 7.30 -11.38
CA PHE A 124 7.63 8.01 -11.35
C PHE A 124 8.62 7.40 -12.33
N ASP A 125 9.28 8.24 -13.13
CA ASP A 125 10.27 7.79 -14.09
C ASP A 125 11.56 7.26 -13.44
N ASN A 126 12.00 7.80 -12.29
CA ASN A 126 13.35 7.50 -11.78
C ASN A 126 13.55 7.74 -10.25
N ARG A 127 12.85 7.00 -9.40
CA ARG A 127 13.20 6.87 -7.95
C ARG A 127 13.05 5.41 -7.53
N PRO A 128 14.01 4.76 -6.83
CA PRO A 128 15.45 4.99 -6.70
C PRO A 128 16.25 4.52 -7.95
N SER A 129 17.53 4.86 -8.02
CA SER A 129 18.45 4.71 -9.17
C SER A 129 18.14 3.55 -10.15
N GLY A 130 17.57 3.91 -11.30
CA GLY A 130 17.36 2.99 -12.42
C GLY A 130 16.19 2.02 -12.28
N HIS A 131 15.19 2.36 -11.47
CA HIS A 131 13.94 1.60 -11.34
C HIS A 131 12.74 2.39 -11.87
N VAL A 132 11.83 1.69 -12.54
CA VAL A 132 10.47 2.16 -12.80
C VAL A 132 9.64 1.90 -11.54
N THR A 133 9.04 2.94 -10.98
CA THR A 133 8.32 2.85 -9.71
C THR A 133 6.91 3.41 -9.82
N MET A 134 5.96 2.65 -9.29
CA MET A 134 4.56 3.03 -9.17
C MET A 134 4.18 3.07 -7.70
N VAL A 135 3.47 4.11 -7.29
CA VAL A 135 2.95 4.30 -5.94
C VAL A 135 1.43 4.39 -6.02
N MET A 136 0.73 3.53 -5.30
CA MET A 136 -0.72 3.63 -5.09
C MET A 136 -0.97 3.89 -3.61
N THR A 137 -1.74 4.92 -3.32
CA THR A 137 -2.21 5.23 -1.98
C THR A 137 -3.73 5.14 -1.95
N ARG A 138 -4.29 4.50 -0.93
CA ARG A 138 -5.74 4.42 -0.72
C ARG A 138 -6.13 4.74 0.72
N TYR A 139 -7.32 5.30 0.88
CA TYR A 139 -7.88 5.73 2.15
C TYR A 139 -9.24 5.06 2.38
N ILE A 140 -9.42 4.51 3.57
CA ILE A 140 -10.59 3.68 3.91
C ILE A 140 -11.15 4.12 5.26
N ASP A 141 -12.47 4.30 5.36
CA ASP A 141 -13.21 4.38 6.64
C ASP A 141 -13.75 2.99 7.00
N LEU A 142 -13.24 2.39 8.06
CA LEU A 142 -13.68 1.09 8.58
C LEU A 142 -14.80 1.19 9.62
N GLY A 143 -15.25 2.40 9.93
CA GLY A 143 -16.27 2.65 10.93
C GLY A 143 -15.78 2.57 12.38
N PRO A 144 -16.71 2.66 13.36
CA PRO A 144 -16.43 2.69 14.79
C PRO A 144 -15.89 1.36 15.34
N GLY A 145 -15.92 0.27 14.57
CA GLY A 145 -15.42 -1.04 14.99
C GLY A 145 -16.06 -1.58 16.28
N LEU A 146 -17.36 -1.30 16.46
CA LEU A 146 -18.18 -1.79 17.58
C LEU A 146 -18.77 -3.18 17.28
N SER A 147 -19.05 -3.47 16.00
CA SER A 147 -19.54 -4.76 15.52
C SER A 147 -18.75 -5.21 14.28
N LEU A 148 -18.61 -6.53 14.11
CA LEU A 148 -18.12 -7.13 12.87
C LEU A 148 -19.13 -6.99 11.72
N ASP A 149 -20.40 -6.71 12.05
CA ASP A 149 -21.48 -6.51 11.09
C ASP A 149 -21.53 -5.09 10.52
N ASP A 150 -20.62 -4.20 10.91
CA ASP A 150 -20.58 -2.84 10.39
C ASP A 150 -20.39 -2.87 8.86
N PRO A 151 -21.31 -2.28 8.07
CA PRO A 151 -21.22 -2.31 6.61
C PRO A 151 -19.93 -1.70 6.07
N ARG A 152 -19.36 -0.70 6.77
CA ARG A 152 -18.08 -0.10 6.41
C ARG A 152 -16.92 -1.07 6.59
N TRP A 153 -16.95 -1.92 7.61
CA TRP A 153 -15.96 -2.99 7.75
C TRP A 153 -16.18 -4.10 6.72
N ARG A 154 -17.42 -4.58 6.55
CA ARG A 154 -17.75 -5.73 5.69
C ARG A 154 -17.46 -5.49 4.21
N VAL A 155 -17.70 -4.28 3.71
CA VAL A 155 -17.42 -3.98 2.29
C VAL A 155 -15.93 -4.15 1.95
N HIS A 156 -15.03 -3.93 2.92
CA HIS A 156 -13.58 -4.10 2.74
C HIS A 156 -13.04 -5.48 3.15
N ALA A 157 -13.81 -6.28 3.90
CA ALA A 157 -13.40 -7.62 4.34
C ALA A 157 -13.38 -8.62 3.16
N TRP A 158 -12.20 -9.06 2.72
CA TRP A 158 -12.03 -10.01 1.61
C TRP A 158 -12.38 -11.44 2.06
N ALA A 159 -13.66 -11.73 2.27
CA ALA A 159 -14.14 -13.07 2.61
C ALA A 159 -14.77 -13.73 1.38
N GLU A 160 -14.26 -14.91 1.02
CA GLU A 160 -14.69 -15.71 -0.15
C GLU A 160 -16.09 -16.36 0.01
N TRP A 161 -16.69 -16.31 1.21
CA TRP A 161 -17.76 -17.25 1.61
C TRP A 161 -19.12 -16.61 1.97
N GLU A 162 -19.34 -15.33 1.72
CA GLU A 162 -20.66 -14.71 1.94
C GLU A 162 -21.14 -13.93 0.73
N GLU A 163 -22.47 -13.90 0.56
CA GLU A 163 -23.22 -12.89 -0.21
C GLU A 163 -22.87 -11.50 0.34
N SER A 164 -21.69 -11.02 -0.04
CA SER A 164 -21.02 -9.92 0.66
C SER A 164 -21.70 -8.60 0.35
N VAL A 165 -21.65 -7.67 1.31
CA VAL A 165 -21.94 -6.26 1.05
C VAL A 165 -20.93 -5.77 0.01
N CYS A 166 -21.29 -5.80 -1.27
CA CYS A 166 -20.47 -5.24 -2.35
C CYS A 166 -20.66 -3.73 -2.45
N LYS A 167 -21.75 -3.19 -1.89
CA LYS A 167 -22.04 -1.76 -1.99
C LYS A 167 -22.46 -1.20 -0.64
N LEU A 168 -21.80 -0.12 -0.27
CA LEU A 168 -22.09 0.63 0.92
C LEU A 168 -23.35 1.49 0.69
N ASP A 169 -24.25 1.50 1.67
CA ASP A 169 -25.43 2.38 1.64
C ASP A 169 -24.98 3.84 1.71
N SER A 170 -25.67 4.73 0.98
CA SER A 170 -25.40 6.17 0.89
C SER A 170 -25.24 6.86 2.25
N LYS A 171 -25.95 6.38 3.29
CA LYS A 171 -25.84 6.91 4.66
C LYS A 171 -24.48 6.71 5.32
N TYR A 172 -23.68 5.76 4.83
CA TYR A 172 -22.32 5.49 5.30
C TYR A 172 -21.26 6.07 4.35
N MET A 173 -21.65 6.65 3.21
CA MET A 173 -20.75 7.36 2.32
C MET A 173 -20.37 8.71 2.95
N THR A 174 -19.12 8.82 3.39
CA THR A 174 -18.53 10.10 3.83
C THR A 174 -17.97 10.85 2.62
N PRO A 175 -17.93 12.20 2.60
CA PRO A 175 -17.47 12.97 1.45
C PRO A 175 -16.07 12.61 0.93
N SER A 176 -15.13 12.26 1.82
CA SER A 176 -13.80 11.75 1.47
C SER A 176 -13.08 11.20 2.71
N PRO A 177 -12.79 9.88 2.78
CA PRO A 177 -11.89 9.34 3.79
C PRO A 177 -10.50 9.96 3.79
N ARG A 178 -9.95 10.31 2.62
CA ARG A 178 -8.67 11.01 2.47
C ARG A 178 -8.66 12.32 3.24
N HIS A 179 -9.61 13.21 2.99
CA HIS A 179 -9.67 14.50 3.68
C HIS A 179 -9.75 14.35 5.21
N THR A 180 -10.46 13.33 5.69
CA THR A 180 -10.57 13.07 7.13
C THR A 180 -9.24 12.56 7.70
N PHE A 181 -8.57 11.63 7.01
CA PHE A 181 -7.28 11.10 7.45
C PHE A 181 -6.19 12.19 7.43
N GLU A 182 -6.07 12.94 6.34
CA GLU A 182 -5.04 13.98 6.17
C GLU A 182 -5.21 15.14 7.16
N ALA A 183 -6.43 15.40 7.64
CA ALA A 183 -6.66 16.39 8.69
C ALA A 183 -6.27 15.91 10.11
N LEU A 184 -6.00 14.61 10.29
CA LEU A 184 -5.68 14.00 11.60
C LEU A 184 -4.20 13.63 11.74
N THR A 185 -3.51 13.36 10.63
CA THR A 185 -2.12 12.90 10.63
C THR A 185 -1.14 14.06 10.65
N ASP A 186 -0.04 13.89 11.39
CA ASP A 186 1.11 14.81 11.34
C ASP A 186 2.06 14.49 10.17
N THR A 187 1.94 13.29 9.58
CA THR A 187 2.79 12.85 8.46
C THR A 187 2.07 13.10 7.14
N SER A 188 2.61 14.00 6.32
CA SER A 188 2.07 14.25 4.99
C SER A 188 2.20 13.03 4.07
N LEU A 189 1.38 12.99 3.01
CA LEU A 189 1.52 11.94 1.99
C LEU A 189 2.90 11.96 1.32
N GLU A 190 3.44 13.15 1.04
CA GLU A 190 4.77 13.31 0.44
C GLU A 190 5.89 12.76 1.33
N ASP A 191 5.80 13.02 2.65
CA ASP A 191 6.76 12.49 3.62
C ASP A 191 6.67 10.95 3.72
N LEU A 192 5.45 10.40 3.73
CA LEU A 192 5.23 8.95 3.71
C LEU A 192 5.85 8.32 2.45
N THR A 193 5.54 8.87 1.28
CA THR A 193 6.05 8.39 -0.01
C THR A 193 7.58 8.48 -0.05
N SER A 194 8.15 9.61 0.36
CA SER A 194 9.59 9.82 0.40
C SER A 194 10.30 8.84 1.35
N ARG A 195 9.74 8.64 2.54
CA ARG A 195 10.23 7.65 3.50
C ARG A 195 10.20 6.24 2.92
N ASN A 196 9.08 5.84 2.33
CA ASN A 196 8.90 4.50 1.78
C ASN A 196 9.85 4.24 0.59
N LEU A 197 9.99 5.20 -0.32
CA LEU A 197 10.94 5.10 -1.42
C LEU A 197 12.40 5.02 -0.92
N SER A 198 12.74 5.71 0.17
CA SER A 198 14.08 5.66 0.75
C SER A 198 14.46 4.27 1.30
N TYR A 199 13.49 3.42 1.61
CA TYR A 199 13.77 2.03 1.99
C TYR A 199 14.21 1.20 0.78
N LEU A 200 13.63 1.47 -0.39
CA LEU A 200 13.94 0.75 -1.63
C LEU A 200 15.29 1.19 -2.21
N GLU A 201 15.70 2.43 -1.94
CA GLU A 201 16.98 2.96 -2.37
C GLU A 201 18.15 2.15 -1.83
N ASN A 202 19.00 1.66 -2.74
CA ASN A 202 20.14 0.81 -2.43
C ASN A 202 19.79 -0.37 -1.51
N GLU A 203 18.55 -0.87 -1.60
CA GLU A 203 18.04 -1.96 -0.77
C GLU A 203 18.17 -1.71 0.74
N ARG A 204 18.12 -0.44 1.17
CA ARG A 204 18.30 -0.02 2.56
C ARG A 204 17.39 -0.77 3.54
N TYR A 205 16.21 -1.19 3.12
CA TYR A 205 15.28 -2.04 3.89
C TYR A 205 15.98 -3.25 4.53
N GLN A 206 16.98 -3.85 3.87
CA GLN A 206 17.70 -5.02 4.38
C GLN A 206 18.49 -4.74 5.67
N THR A 207 18.86 -3.48 5.88
CA THR A 207 19.69 -3.05 7.02
C THR A 207 18.89 -2.37 8.13
N VAL A 208 17.78 -1.71 7.80
CA VAL A 208 17.00 -0.90 8.75
C VAL A 208 15.70 -1.56 9.21
N MET A 209 15.27 -2.64 8.56
CA MET A 209 14.04 -3.36 8.89
C MET A 209 14.36 -4.78 9.38
N VAL A 210 13.43 -5.38 10.12
CA VAL A 210 13.60 -6.72 10.67
C VAL A 210 13.17 -7.76 9.64
N PRO A 211 13.94 -8.84 9.38
CA PRO A 211 13.48 -9.92 8.51
C PRO A 211 12.13 -10.48 8.97
N GLY A 212 11.17 -10.54 8.06
CA GLY A 212 9.83 -11.05 8.32
C GLY A 212 9.81 -12.57 8.43
N PRO A 213 8.73 -13.15 8.97
CA PRO A 213 8.60 -14.59 9.17
C PRO A 213 8.36 -15.38 7.88
N ARG A 214 8.01 -14.71 6.76
CA ARG A 214 7.83 -15.39 5.47
C ARG A 214 9.18 -15.79 4.90
N ILE A 215 9.31 -17.09 4.62
CA ILE A 215 10.52 -17.65 3.99
C ILE A 215 10.54 -17.30 2.50
N TRP A 216 9.38 -17.36 1.84
CA TRP A 216 9.19 -16.96 0.45
C TRP A 216 7.83 -16.27 0.24
N PRO A 217 7.79 -15.12 -0.45
CA PRO A 217 8.96 -14.31 -0.79
C PRO A 217 9.64 -13.75 0.47
N ARG A 218 10.92 -13.37 0.34
CA ARG A 218 11.63 -12.76 1.48
C ARG A 218 10.95 -11.44 1.83
N SER A 219 10.74 -11.23 3.12
CA SER A 219 10.06 -10.06 3.63
C SER A 219 10.91 -9.35 4.69
N TRP A 220 10.74 -8.04 4.80
CA TRP A 220 11.33 -7.20 5.85
C TRP A 220 10.24 -6.29 6.38
N VAL A 221 10.13 -6.19 7.70
CA VAL A 221 9.03 -5.51 8.38
C VAL A 221 9.55 -4.47 9.36
N LEU A 222 8.85 -3.34 9.39
CA LEU A 222 9.00 -2.29 10.39
C LEU A 222 7.62 -2.01 10.98
N TRP A 223 7.50 -2.19 12.29
CA TRP A 223 6.31 -1.83 13.06
C TRP A 223 6.63 -0.69 14.01
N SER A 224 5.64 0.17 14.25
CA SER A 224 5.73 1.29 15.19
C SER A 224 5.94 0.73 16.61
N GLY A 225 7.21 0.61 17.02
CA GLY A 225 7.62 -0.01 18.28
C GLY A 225 8.92 -0.82 18.24
N ALA A 226 9.46 -1.15 17.05
CA ALA A 226 10.72 -1.91 16.93
C ALA A 226 11.77 -1.22 16.04
N ALA A 227 11.87 0.11 16.11
CA ALA A 227 13.09 0.76 15.66
C ALA A 227 14.26 0.11 16.44
N VAL A 228 15.13 -0.60 15.71
CA VAL A 228 16.37 -1.15 16.27
C VAL A 228 17.15 0.05 16.80
N ARG A 229 17.37 0.09 18.12
CA ARG A 229 18.26 1.09 18.71
C ARG A 229 19.65 0.82 18.13
N SER A 230 20.16 1.77 17.35
CA SER A 230 21.59 1.87 17.04
C SER A 230 22.37 2.27 18.28
#